data_AF-A0A3D4T9Y3-F1
#
_entry.id   AF-A0A3D4T9Y3-F1
#
_cell.length_a   1.000
_cell.length_b   1.000
_cell.length_c   1.000
_cell.angle_alpha   90.00
_cell.angle_beta   90.00
_cell.angle_gamma   90.00
#
_symmetry.space_group_name_H-M   'P 1'
#
loop_
_entity.id
_entity.type
_entity.pdbx_description
1 polymer ?
#
loop_
_entity_poly.entity_id
_entity_poly.type
_entity_poly.pdbx_seq_one_letter_code
_entity_poly.pdbx_strand_id
1 'polypeptide(L)'
;MKKIVLLACSILLLTQLFAQKTIAVKCGKLFDSKNGVMLSDQIILVKGNQIEQVIGNASIKDVKADSLIDLSGYTVLPGLIDCHVHALLQGDTTAEPYYTQLLRESVPFRTLRAAKSLQTSLLNGFTTVR
;
A
#
# COMPACT_ATOMS: atom_id res chain seq x y z
N MET A 1 -14.39 29.82 -32.77
CA MET A 1 -13.20 29.00 -32.46
C MET A 1 -12.98 28.82 -30.95
N LYS A 2 -12.82 29.88 -30.15
CA LYS A 2 -12.61 29.76 -28.68
C LYS A 2 -13.66 28.93 -27.93
N LYS A 3 -14.94 29.06 -28.27
CA LYS A 3 -16.03 28.27 -27.67
C LYS A 3 -15.97 26.78 -28.01
N ILE A 4 -15.51 26.43 -29.21
CA ILE A 4 -15.36 25.03 -29.66
C ILE A 4 -14.14 24.39 -28.95
N VAL A 5 -13.05 25.15 -28.80
CA VAL A 5 -11.86 24.72 -28.05
C VAL A 5 -12.19 24.52 -26.57
N LEU A 6 -12.95 25.43 -25.95
CA LEU A 6 -13.41 25.28 -24.57
C LEU A 6 -14.31 24.04 -24.39
N LEU A 7 -15.24 23.80 -25.31
CA LEU A 7 -16.11 22.62 -25.26
C LEU A 7 -15.33 21.31 -25.42
N ALA A 8 -14.34 21.28 -26.32
CA ALA A 8 -13.46 20.13 -26.51
C ALA A 8 -12.58 19.86 -25.28
N CYS A 9 -12.02 20.89 -24.64
CA CYS A 9 -11.30 20.74 -23.37
C CYS A 9 -12.20 20.20 -22.25
N SER A 10 -13.44 20.69 -22.12
CA SER A 10 -14.38 20.20 -21.10
C SER A 10 -14.74 18.72 -21.30
N ILE A 11 -14.90 18.27 -22.54
CA ILE A 11 -15.16 16.84 -22.85
C ILE A 11 -13.93 15.98 -22.51
N LEU A 12 -12.71 16.47 -22.76
CA LEU A 12 -11.47 15.76 -22.43
C LEU A 12 -11.21 15.65 -20.92
N LEU A 13 -11.65 16.63 -20.12
CA LEU A 13 -11.57 16.57 -18.65
C LEU A 13 -12.59 15.60 -18.04
N LEU A 14 -13.76 15.43 -18.66
CA LEU A 14 -14.81 14.53 -18.17
C LEU A 14 -14.46 13.04 -18.34
N THR A 15 -13.61 12.68 -19.31
CA THR A 15 -13.18 11.29 -19.53
C THR A 15 -12.13 10.81 -18.52
N GLN A 16 -11.46 11.71 -17.80
CA GLN A 16 -10.46 11.37 -16.78
C GLN A 16 -11.09 10.88 -15.45
N LEU A 17 -12.38 11.14 -15.22
CA LEU A 17 -13.04 10.84 -13.94
C LEU A 17 -13.44 9.37 -13.74
N PHE A 18 -13.39 8.54 -14.79
CA PHE A 18 -13.87 7.14 -14.77
C PHE A 18 -12.77 6.07 -14.93
N ALA A 19 -11.49 6.44 -14.82
CA ALA A 19 -10.38 5.52 -15.11
C ALA A 19 -9.89 4.69 -13.91
N GLN A 20 -10.45 4.87 -12.70
CA GLN A 20 -9.99 4.11 -11.54
C GLN A 20 -10.42 2.65 -11.65
N LYS A 21 -9.44 1.77 -11.88
CA LYS A 21 -9.65 0.33 -11.89
C LYS A 21 -10.06 -0.16 -10.50
N THR A 22 -11.03 -1.06 -10.48
CA THR A 22 -11.42 -1.83 -9.29
C THR A 22 -10.75 -3.20 -9.33
N ILE A 23 -10.01 -3.52 -8.27
CA ILE A 23 -9.34 -4.80 -8.07
C ILE A 23 -10.10 -5.57 -7.01
N ALA A 24 -10.50 -6.81 -7.32
CA ALA A 24 -11.01 -7.74 -6.33
C ALA A 24 -9.85 -8.54 -5.73
N VAL A 25 -9.76 -8.58 -4.40
CA VAL A 25 -8.81 -9.41 -3.66
C VAL A 25 -9.61 -10.49 -2.92
N LYS A 26 -9.52 -11.73 -3.40
CA LYS A 26 -10.16 -12.88 -2.76
C LYS A 26 -9.26 -13.41 -1.66
N CYS A 27 -9.71 -13.35 -0.41
CA CYS A 27 -8.93 -13.69 0.76
C CYS A 27 -9.29 -15.09 1.25
N GLY A 28 -8.30 -15.94 1.54
CA GLY A 28 -8.54 -17.19 2.27
C GLY A 28 -9.02 -16.93 3.69
N LYS A 29 -8.25 -16.10 4.40
CA LYS A 29 -8.65 -15.48 5.66
C LYS A 29 -8.37 -13.98 5.64
N LEU A 30 -9.22 -13.19 6.27
CA LEU A 30 -9.04 -11.76 6.47
C LEU A 30 -9.05 -11.44 7.97
N PHE A 31 -8.03 -10.73 8.44
CA PHE A 31 -7.99 -10.24 9.82
C PHE A 31 -8.78 -8.94 9.95
N ASP A 32 -9.88 -8.98 10.68
CA ASP A 32 -10.62 -7.79 11.09
C ASP A 32 -9.96 -7.20 12.34
N SER A 33 -9.04 -6.26 12.12
CA SER A 33 -8.30 -5.58 13.19
C SER A 33 -9.18 -4.78 14.16
N LYS A 34 -10.40 -4.38 13.75
CA LYS A 34 -11.30 -3.60 14.60
C LYS A 34 -11.94 -4.49 15.66
N ASN A 35 -12.33 -5.69 15.27
CA ASN A 35 -13.03 -6.64 16.14
C ASN A 35 -12.12 -7.76 16.68
N GLY A 36 -10.89 -7.90 16.16
CA GLY A 36 -9.93 -8.90 16.61
C GLY A 36 -10.25 -10.32 16.15
N VAL A 37 -10.94 -10.48 15.02
CA VAL A 37 -11.42 -11.78 14.52
C VAL A 37 -10.86 -12.13 13.15
N MET A 38 -10.76 -13.42 12.87
CA MET A 38 -10.44 -13.94 11.53
C MET A 38 -11.72 -14.29 10.78
N LEU A 39 -11.91 -13.70 9.61
CA LEU A 39 -13.03 -13.94 8.72
C LEU A 39 -12.58 -14.80 7.53
N SER A 40 -13.35 -15.82 7.17
CA SER A 40 -13.11 -16.64 5.97
C SER A 40 -13.92 -16.14 4.78
N ASP A 41 -13.51 -16.51 3.56
CA ASP A 41 -14.28 -16.28 2.32
C ASP A 41 -14.68 -14.81 2.11
N GLN A 42 -13.70 -13.91 2.27
CA GLN A 42 -13.88 -12.47 2.10
C GLN A 42 -13.35 -12.02 0.73
N ILE A 43 -14.05 -11.07 0.11
CA ILE A 43 -13.58 -10.34 -1.08
C ILE A 43 -13.45 -8.87 -0.71
N ILE A 44 -12.25 -8.30 -0.93
CA ILE A 44 -11.99 -6.87 -0.78
C ILE A 44 -12.05 -6.24 -2.17
N LEU A 45 -12.86 -5.21 -2.36
CA LEU A 45 -12.85 -4.37 -3.56
C LEU A 45 -12.00 -3.13 -3.29
N VAL A 46 -10.94 -2.96 -4.08
CA VAL A 46 -10.03 -1.81 -4.00
C VAL A 46 -10.19 -0.99 -5.26
N LYS A 47 -10.56 0.29 -5.12
CA LYS A 47 -10.72 1.22 -6.23
C LYS A 47 -9.70 2.34 -6.12
N GLY A 48 -8.78 2.39 -7.09
CA GLY A 48 -7.62 3.28 -6.98
C GLY A 48 -6.81 2.97 -5.71
N ASN A 49 -6.78 3.92 -4.77
CA ASN A 49 -6.01 3.81 -3.51
C ASN A 49 -6.90 3.64 -2.28
N GLN A 50 -8.17 3.25 -2.45
CA GLN A 50 -9.12 3.11 -1.36
C GLN A 50 -9.77 1.74 -1.38
N ILE A 51 -10.05 1.21 -0.18
CA ILE A 51 -10.93 0.06 0.00
C ILE A 51 -12.36 0.56 -0.21
N GLU A 52 -13.01 0.14 -1.29
CA GLU A 52 -14.39 0.49 -1.62
C GLU A 52 -15.37 -0.35 -0.80
N GLN A 53 -15.10 -1.65 -0.67
CA GLN A 53 -15.98 -2.57 0.06
C GLN A 53 -15.22 -3.82 0.54
N VAL A 54 -15.69 -4.42 1.63
CA VAL A 54 -15.34 -5.78 2.05
C VAL A 54 -16.63 -6.60 2.10
N ILE A 55 -16.65 -7.74 1.41
CA ILE A 55 -17.85 -8.56 1.21
C ILE A 55 -17.56 -9.97 1.71
N GLY A 56 -18.37 -10.46 2.64
CA GLY A 56 -18.25 -11.83 3.16
C GLY A 56 -19.14 -12.83 2.44
N ASN A 57 -18.72 -14.09 2.41
CA ASN A 57 -19.45 -15.22 1.80
C ASN A 57 -19.84 -14.98 0.33
N ALA A 58 -19.08 -14.15 -0.39
CA ALA A 58 -19.37 -13.79 -1.77
C ALA A 58 -18.61 -14.68 -2.77
N SER A 59 -19.29 -15.04 -3.86
CA SER A 59 -18.60 -15.60 -5.02
C SER A 59 -17.96 -14.47 -5.82
N ILE A 60 -16.80 -14.74 -6.42
CA ILE A 60 -16.17 -13.79 -7.36
C ILE A 60 -17.07 -13.47 -8.56
N LYS A 61 -18.04 -14.33 -8.86
CA LYS A 61 -19.03 -14.10 -9.92
C LYS A 61 -20.02 -12.99 -9.59
N ASP A 62 -20.17 -12.65 -8.31
CA ASP A 62 -21.17 -11.70 -7.82
C ASP A 62 -20.62 -10.26 -7.72
N VAL A 63 -19.33 -10.07 -7.98
CA VAL A 63 -18.64 -8.78 -7.88
C VAL A 63 -18.14 -8.29 -9.24
N LYS A 64 -18.31 -6.99 -9.47
CA LYS A 64 -17.77 -6.30 -10.65
C LYS A 64 -16.39 -5.74 -10.31
N ALA A 65 -15.35 -6.31 -10.88
CA ALA A 65 -13.98 -5.84 -10.79
C ALA A 65 -13.27 -5.97 -12.14
N ASP A 66 -12.30 -5.11 -12.40
CA ASP A 66 -11.48 -5.11 -13.61
C ASP A 66 -10.39 -6.19 -13.57
N SER A 67 -9.99 -6.62 -12.37
CA SER A 67 -9.03 -7.71 -12.17
C SER A 67 -9.25 -8.43 -10.83
N LEU A 68 -8.67 -9.62 -10.74
CA LEU A 68 -8.70 -10.47 -9.55
C LEU A 68 -7.26 -10.74 -9.07
N ILE A 69 -7.04 -10.58 -7.78
CA ILE A 69 -5.91 -11.14 -7.05
C ILE A 69 -6.46 -12.27 -6.17
N ASP A 70 -6.09 -13.51 -6.50
CA ASP A 70 -6.52 -14.69 -5.74
C ASP A 70 -5.52 -15.02 -4.62
N LEU A 71 -5.92 -14.72 -3.39
CA LEU A 71 -5.19 -15.03 -2.16
C LEU A 71 -5.95 -16.06 -1.31
N SER A 72 -6.74 -16.95 -1.94
CA SER A 72 -7.53 -17.98 -1.24
C SER A 72 -6.69 -18.90 -0.34
N GLY A 73 -5.39 -19.05 -0.63
CA GLY A 73 -4.45 -19.84 0.18
C GLY A 73 -3.76 -19.07 1.31
N TYR A 74 -4.03 -17.77 1.48
CA TYR A 74 -3.28 -16.88 2.37
C TYR A 74 -4.17 -16.17 3.39
N THR A 75 -3.52 -15.63 4.41
CA THR A 75 -4.14 -14.69 5.36
C THR A 75 -3.81 -13.26 4.95
N VAL A 76 -4.83 -12.43 4.85
CA VAL A 76 -4.75 -11.02 4.48
C VAL A 76 -4.95 -10.17 5.73
N LEU A 77 -4.08 -9.18 5.92
CA LEU A 77 -4.10 -8.26 7.06
C LEU A 77 -3.94 -6.82 6.54
N PRO A 78 -4.34 -5.80 7.31
CA PRO A 78 -3.86 -4.44 7.09
C PRO A 78 -2.33 -4.39 7.09
N GLY A 79 -1.76 -3.47 6.32
CA GLY A 79 -0.31 -3.25 6.32
C GLY A 79 0.20 -2.85 7.71
N LEU A 80 1.40 -3.32 8.06
CA LEU A 80 1.96 -3.11 9.39
C LEU A 80 2.44 -1.67 9.55
N ILE A 81 2.41 -1.18 10.80
CA ILE A 81 2.86 0.15 11.19
C ILE A 81 3.97 0.02 12.22
N ASP A 82 5.15 0.57 11.91
CA ASP A 82 6.23 0.72 12.88
C ASP A 82 6.24 2.15 13.44
N CYS A 83 6.01 2.27 14.74
CA CYS A 83 5.84 3.57 15.40
C CYS A 83 7.16 4.25 15.78
N HIS A 84 8.31 3.58 15.61
CA HIS A 84 9.61 4.14 15.99
C HIS A 84 10.74 3.54 15.16
N VAL A 85 11.13 4.24 14.10
CA VAL A 85 12.29 3.86 13.27
C VAL A 85 13.36 4.95 13.22
N HIS A 86 14.59 4.52 12.92
CA HIS A 86 15.69 5.42 12.62
C HIS A 86 16.16 5.21 11.18
N ALA A 87 15.34 5.60 10.20
CA ALA A 87 15.59 5.29 8.78
C ALA A 87 16.96 5.74 8.25
N LEU A 88 17.50 6.86 8.75
CA LEU A 88 18.79 7.42 8.33
C LEU A 88 20.00 6.82 9.07
N LEU A 89 19.81 5.83 9.93
CA LEU A 89 20.85 5.20 10.73
C LEU A 89 20.88 3.71 10.45
N GLN A 90 22.04 3.07 10.67
CA GLN A 90 22.14 1.62 10.68
C GLN A 90 21.94 1.14 12.13
N GLY A 91 21.12 0.10 12.30
CA GLY A 91 20.74 -0.44 13.62
C GLY A 91 21.61 -1.59 14.10
N ASP A 92 22.55 -2.07 13.29
CA ASP A 92 23.41 -3.19 13.61
C ASP A 92 24.53 -2.76 14.57
N THR A 93 24.90 -3.69 15.45
CA THR A 93 26.11 -3.53 16.26
C THR A 93 27.31 -3.77 15.37
N THR A 94 28.11 -2.74 15.14
CA THR A 94 29.32 -2.82 14.31
C THR A 94 30.56 -2.50 15.15
N ALA A 95 31.75 -2.73 14.60
CA ALA A 95 33.00 -2.30 15.23
C ALA A 95 33.12 -0.76 15.32
N GLU A 96 32.40 -0.03 14.48
CA GLU A 96 32.39 1.43 14.49
C GLU A 96 31.47 1.97 15.60
N PRO A 97 31.91 2.99 16.36
CA PRO A 97 31.07 3.64 17.35
C PRO A 97 29.81 4.26 16.73
N TYR A 98 28.70 4.23 17.46
CA TYR A 98 27.42 4.78 17.00
C TYR A 98 27.50 6.26 16.60
N TYR A 99 28.35 7.06 17.24
CA TYR A 99 28.51 8.48 16.87
C TYR A 99 29.13 8.68 15.49
N THR A 100 29.81 7.69 14.89
CA THR A 100 30.38 7.79 13.54
C THR A 100 29.28 8.09 12.52
N GLN A 101 28.16 7.38 12.60
CA GLN A 101 27.01 7.59 11.71
C GLN A 101 26.23 8.88 12.00
N LEU A 102 26.35 9.43 13.20
CA LEU A 102 25.74 10.72 13.54
C LEU A 102 26.60 11.92 13.10
N LEU A 103 27.91 11.84 13.29
CA LEU A 103 28.82 12.98 13.23
C LEU A 103 29.73 12.99 11.99
N ARG A 104 29.96 11.84 11.36
CA ARG A 104 30.96 11.67 10.30
C ARG A 104 30.37 11.24 8.95
N GLU A 105 29.24 10.54 8.97
CA GLU A 105 28.58 10.13 7.74
C GLU A 105 27.84 11.29 7.07
N SER A 106 28.02 11.42 5.75
CA SER A 106 27.37 12.45 4.98
C SER A 106 25.86 12.19 4.85
N VAL A 107 25.08 13.27 4.75
CA VAL A 107 23.63 13.18 4.51
C VAL A 107 23.30 12.37 3.25
N PRO A 108 23.96 12.56 2.09
CA PRO A 108 23.68 11.75 0.90
C PRO A 108 23.86 10.24 1.12
N PHE A 109 24.91 9.84 1.83
CA PHE A 109 25.17 8.43 2.13
C PHE A 109 24.05 7.84 3.00
N ARG A 110 23.66 8.55 4.05
CA ARG A 110 22.56 8.14 4.96
C ARG A 110 21.21 8.08 4.25
N THR A 111 20.94 8.98 3.31
CA THR A 111 19.72 8.94 2.48
C THR A 111 19.65 7.69 1.62
N LEU A 112 20.75 7.27 0.98
CA LEU A 112 20.79 6.04 0.20
C LEU A 112 20.57 4.80 1.08
N ARG A 113 21.18 4.77 2.27
CA ARG A 113 20.93 3.72 3.27
C ARG A 113 19.46 3.69 3.69
N ALA A 114 18.85 4.85 3.94
CA ALA A 114 17.44 4.94 4.32
C ALA A 114 16.52 4.39 3.25
N ALA A 115 16.74 4.74 1.98
CA ALA A 115 15.96 4.22 0.86
C ALA A 115 16.00 2.68 0.81
N LYS A 116 17.18 2.08 1.03
CA LYS A 116 17.31 0.62 1.07
C LYS A 116 16.63 0.00 2.30
N SER A 117 16.77 0.64 3.46
CA SER A 117 16.18 0.16 4.72
C SER A 117 14.66 0.21 4.65
N LEU A 118 14.08 1.31 4.16
CA LEU A 118 12.63 1.47 3.98
C LEU A 118 12.07 0.53 2.92
N GLN A 119 12.82 0.27 1.83
CA GLN A 119 12.43 -0.78 0.87
C GLN A 119 12.37 -2.16 1.56
N THR A 120 13.31 -2.45 2.45
CA THR A 120 13.33 -3.72 3.20
C THR A 120 12.14 -3.79 4.17
N SER A 121 11.83 -2.71 4.88
CA SER A 121 10.63 -2.61 5.73
C SER A 121 9.34 -2.87 4.93
N LEU A 122 9.22 -2.28 3.74
CA LEU A 122 8.07 -2.50 2.86
C LEU A 122 7.95 -3.96 2.42
N LEU A 123 9.05 -4.61 2.05
CA LEU A 123 9.07 -6.03 1.68
C LEU A 123 8.74 -6.95 2.86
N ASN A 124 8.96 -6.49 4.10
CA ASN A 124 8.55 -7.18 5.33
C ASN A 124 7.11 -6.85 5.77
N GLY A 125 6.35 -6.11 4.96
CA GLY A 125 4.93 -5.81 5.20
C GLY A 125 4.64 -4.52 5.98
N PHE A 126 5.66 -3.72 6.32
CA PHE A 126 5.46 -2.40 6.92
C PHE A 126 5.13 -1.38 5.84
N THR A 127 3.88 -0.94 5.80
CA THR A 127 3.40 0.06 4.83
C THR A 127 3.49 1.48 5.39
N THR A 128 3.77 1.65 6.68
CA THR A 128 3.90 2.95 7.33
C THR A 128 4.95 2.86 8.44
N VAL A 129 5.78 3.89 8.53
CA VAL A 129 6.79 4.05 9.59
C VAL A 129 6.77 5.47 10.13
N ARG A 130 7.17 5.66 11.39
CA ARG A 130 7.32 6.97 12.03
C ARG A 130 8.72 7.18 12.60
#